data_AF-I3S918-F1
#
_entry.id   AF-I3S918-F1
#
_cell.length_a   1.000
_cell.length_b   1.000
_cell.length_c   1.000
_cell.angle_alpha   90.00
_cell.angle_beta   90.00
_cell.angle_gamma   90.00
#
_symmetry.space_group_name_H-M   'P 1'
#
loop_
_entity.id
_entity.type
_entity.pdbx_description
1 polymer ?
#
loop_
_entity_poly.entity_id
_entity_poly.type
_entity_poly.pdbx_seq_one_letter_code
_entity_poly.pdbx_strand_id
1 'polypeptide(L)'
;MATRLQFENNCEIGVFSKLTNAFCLVAIGGSENFYSVFETELADVIPVVKTSIGGTRIIGRLCAGNKNGLLLPHTITDQELQHLRNSLPDQVVVQRIDERLSALGNCIACNDHVALTHTDLDRETEELIADVLWGGSFQADNCWQYSCW
;
A
#
# COMPACT_ATOMS: atom_id res chain seq x y z
N MET A 1 -8.07 -19.79 -1.35
CA MET A 1 -7.39 -20.56 -0.29
C MET A 1 -6.85 -19.56 0.72
N ALA A 2 -6.80 -19.89 2.02
CA ALA A 2 -6.19 -19.01 3.03
C ALA A 2 -4.93 -19.69 3.57
N THR A 3 -3.77 -19.11 3.30
CA THR A 3 -2.46 -19.67 3.68
C THR A 3 -1.96 -18.98 4.93
N ARG A 4 -1.48 -19.75 5.91
CA ARG A 4 -0.91 -19.22 7.14
C ARG A 4 0.57 -19.00 6.96
N LEU A 5 1.04 -17.86 7.45
CA LEU A 5 2.42 -17.44 7.27
C LEU A 5 2.90 -16.63 8.47
N GLN A 6 4.21 -16.55 8.65
CA GLN A 6 4.84 -15.77 9.71
C GLN A 6 6.09 -15.08 9.16
N PHE A 7 6.28 -13.82 9.54
CA PHE A 7 7.47 -13.02 9.21
C PHE A 7 8.34 -12.90 10.46
N GLU A 8 9.50 -13.54 10.50
CA GLU A 8 10.44 -13.47 11.64
C GLU A 8 9.76 -13.68 13.02
N ASN A 9 8.92 -14.72 13.14
CA ASN A 9 8.09 -15.04 14.32
C ASN A 9 6.95 -14.04 14.62
N ASN A 10 6.67 -13.10 13.73
CA ASN A 10 5.53 -12.20 13.83
C ASN A 10 4.36 -12.69 12.97
N CYS A 11 3.15 -12.64 13.53
CA CYS A 11 1.89 -13.00 12.86
C CYS A 11 1.29 -11.84 12.03
N GLU A 12 1.80 -10.62 12.21
CA GLU A 12 1.30 -9.40 11.56
C GLU A 12 1.80 -9.25 10.12
N ILE A 13 1.43 -10.17 9.22
CA ILE A 13 1.90 -10.20 7.83
C ILE A 13 1.55 -8.91 7.08
N GLY A 14 0.38 -8.32 7.38
CA GLY A 14 -0.10 -7.07 6.74
C GLY A 14 0.77 -5.85 7.04
N VAL A 15 1.67 -5.92 8.02
CA VAL A 15 2.64 -4.86 8.30
C VAL A 15 3.81 -4.92 7.30
N PHE A 16 4.19 -6.13 6.89
CA PHE A 16 5.36 -6.41 6.06
C PHE A 16 5.03 -6.65 4.59
N SER A 17 3.75 -6.71 4.23
CA SER A 17 3.31 -6.96 2.87
C SER A 17 2.11 -6.09 2.52
N LYS A 18 1.98 -5.75 1.24
CA LYS A 18 0.81 -5.10 0.68
C LYS A 18 0.33 -5.92 -0.51
N LEU A 19 -0.91 -6.39 -0.46
CA LEU A 19 -1.53 -7.15 -1.53
C LEU A 19 -2.60 -6.29 -2.21
N THR A 20 -2.53 -6.17 -3.52
CA THR A 20 -3.56 -5.54 -4.37
C THR A 20 -3.92 -6.48 -5.52
N ASN A 21 -4.94 -6.12 -6.29
CA ASN A 21 -5.36 -6.91 -7.46
C ASN A 21 -4.35 -6.87 -8.62
N ALA A 22 -3.42 -5.90 -8.65
CA ALA A 22 -2.45 -5.75 -9.74
C ALA A 22 -1.00 -6.05 -9.34
N PHE A 23 -0.65 -5.91 -8.07
CA PHE A 23 0.72 -6.09 -7.59
C PHE A 23 0.75 -6.50 -6.12
N CYS A 24 1.82 -7.17 -5.72
CA CYS A 24 2.14 -7.47 -4.34
C CYS A 24 3.47 -6.82 -3.97
N LEU A 25 3.50 -6.08 -2.87
CA LEU A 25 4.73 -5.56 -2.27
C LEU A 25 5.09 -6.41 -1.07
N VAL A 26 6.37 -6.75 -0.95
CA VAL A 26 6.91 -7.48 0.20
C VAL A 26 8.14 -6.75 0.75
N ALA A 27 8.23 -6.66 2.06
CA ALA A 27 9.37 -6.08 2.75
C ALA A 27 10.66 -6.84 2.40
N ILE A 28 11.76 -6.11 2.26
CA ILE A 28 13.10 -6.71 2.17
C ILE A 28 13.52 -7.24 3.56
N GLY A 29 14.18 -8.39 3.58
CA GLY A 29 14.70 -9.01 4.81
C GLY A 29 13.77 -10.02 5.46
N GLY A 30 12.82 -10.60 4.71
CA GLY A 30 12.10 -11.80 5.14
C GLY A 30 12.93 -13.07 4.98
N SER A 31 12.48 -14.16 5.62
CA SER A 31 13.01 -15.49 5.33
C SER A 31 12.58 -15.94 3.93
N GLU A 32 13.37 -16.80 3.27
CA GLU A 32 12.98 -17.38 1.98
C GLU A 32 11.62 -18.07 2.05
N ASN A 33 11.31 -18.74 3.17
CA ASN A 33 10.01 -19.33 3.43
C ASN A 33 8.86 -18.34 3.30
N PHE A 34 9.06 -17.07 3.69
CA PHE A 34 8.05 -16.03 3.52
C PHE A 34 7.82 -15.79 2.03
N TYR A 35 8.89 -15.51 1.28
CA TYR A 35 8.80 -15.20 -0.15
C TYR A 35 8.26 -16.37 -0.98
N SER A 36 8.69 -17.60 -0.69
CA SER A 36 8.29 -18.79 -1.46
C SER A 36 6.77 -18.98 -1.49
N VAL A 37 6.06 -18.63 -0.41
CA VAL A 37 4.59 -18.76 -0.39
C VAL A 37 3.92 -17.70 -1.25
N PHE A 38 4.40 -16.45 -1.20
CA PHE A 38 3.88 -15.41 -2.11
C PHE A 38 4.19 -15.76 -3.56
N GLU A 39 5.40 -16.23 -3.86
CA GLU A 39 5.78 -16.64 -5.21
C GLU A 39 4.96 -17.86 -5.68
N THR A 40 4.72 -18.86 -4.83
CA THR A 40 3.93 -20.05 -5.21
C THR A 40 2.47 -19.73 -5.54
N GLU A 41 1.85 -18.83 -4.77
CA GLU A 41 0.42 -18.52 -4.93
C GLU A 41 0.16 -17.37 -5.92
N LEU A 42 1.11 -16.44 -6.07
CA LEU A 42 0.87 -15.16 -6.76
C LEU A 42 1.75 -14.96 -8.00
N ALA A 43 2.90 -15.65 -8.14
CA ALA A 43 3.84 -15.35 -9.24
C ALA A 43 3.23 -15.54 -10.64
N ASP A 44 2.21 -16.40 -10.77
CA ASP A 44 1.54 -16.64 -12.05
C ASP A 44 0.55 -15.52 -12.44
N VAL A 45 0.12 -14.68 -11.48
CA VAL A 45 -0.99 -13.72 -11.68
C VAL A 45 -0.54 -12.27 -11.45
N ILE A 46 0.23 -12.00 -10.40
CA ILE A 46 0.67 -10.65 -10.05
C ILE A 46 2.17 -10.59 -9.74
N PRO A 47 2.86 -9.50 -10.12
CA PRO A 47 4.26 -9.29 -9.77
C PRO A 47 4.43 -9.12 -8.25
N VAL A 48 5.33 -9.91 -7.67
CA VAL A 48 5.76 -9.79 -6.27
C VAL A 48 7.05 -8.97 -6.21
N VAL A 49 6.95 -7.74 -5.72
CA VAL A 49 8.06 -6.78 -5.68
C VAL A 49 8.62 -6.68 -4.28
N LYS A 50 9.92 -6.95 -4.14
CA LYS A 50 10.66 -6.84 -2.87
C LYS A 50 11.16 -5.41 -2.73
N THR A 51 10.68 -4.69 -1.73
CA THR A 51 11.02 -3.27 -1.54
C THR A 51 11.10 -2.88 -0.07
N SER A 52 11.82 -1.80 0.21
CA SER A 52 11.77 -1.07 1.48
C SER A 52 11.19 0.31 1.20
N ILE A 53 10.61 0.92 2.23
CA ILE A 53 10.12 2.31 2.15
C ILE A 53 10.86 3.10 3.21
N GLY A 54 11.72 4.03 2.79
CA GLY A 54 12.54 4.83 3.69
C GLY A 54 13.49 3.98 4.54
N GLY A 55 14.02 2.89 3.98
CA GLY A 55 14.88 1.95 4.70
C GLY A 55 14.18 1.13 5.78
N THR A 56 12.85 1.16 5.85
CA THR A 56 12.07 0.37 6.80
C THR A 56 11.43 -0.86 6.16
N ARG A 57 11.14 -1.87 7.00
CA ARG A 57 10.51 -3.13 6.61
C ARG A 57 8.98 -3.11 6.75
N ILE A 58 8.40 -2.03 7.27
CA ILE A 58 6.96 -1.93 7.59
C ILE A 58 6.15 -1.39 6.41
N ILE A 59 6.36 -1.96 5.23
CA ILE A 59 5.81 -1.42 3.98
C ILE A 59 4.29 -1.35 3.96
N GLY A 60 3.59 -2.36 4.52
CA GLY A 60 2.13 -2.45 4.44
C GLY A 60 1.41 -1.37 5.25
N ARG A 61 2.09 -0.84 6.29
CA ARG A 61 1.61 0.31 7.08
C ARG A 61 1.96 1.64 6.45
N LEU A 62 3.06 1.72 5.72
CA LEU A 62 3.54 2.96 5.13
C LEU A 62 2.86 3.28 3.81
N CYS A 63 2.45 2.28 3.04
CA CYS A 63 1.80 2.47 1.75
C CYS A 63 0.31 2.08 1.75
N ALA A 64 -0.44 2.76 0.88
CA ALA A 64 -1.81 2.43 0.54
C ALA A 64 -1.94 2.44 -0.99
N GLY A 65 -2.77 1.57 -1.55
CA GLY A 65 -2.88 1.47 -2.99
C GLY A 65 -3.91 0.43 -3.42
N ASN A 66 -4.42 0.62 -4.63
CA ASN A 66 -5.31 -0.29 -5.32
C ASN A 66 -4.66 -0.72 -6.65
N LYS A 67 -5.42 -1.34 -7.55
CA LYS A 67 -4.89 -1.75 -8.87
C LYS A 67 -4.50 -0.59 -9.80
N ASN A 68 -4.99 0.62 -9.54
CA ASN A 68 -4.81 1.80 -10.37
C ASN A 68 -3.66 2.69 -9.87
N GLY A 69 -3.39 2.67 -8.56
CA GLY A 69 -2.40 3.58 -7.98
C GLY A 69 -1.80 3.10 -6.66
N LEU A 70 -0.59 3.58 -6.39
CA LEU A 70 0.17 3.32 -5.18
C LEU A 70 0.62 4.65 -4.56
N LEU A 71 0.22 4.84 -3.31
CA LEU A 71 0.55 6.00 -2.48
C LEU A 71 1.73 5.66 -1.57
N LEU A 72 2.73 6.53 -1.62
CA LEU A 72 3.96 6.38 -0.87
C LEU A 72 4.21 7.61 0.00
N PRO A 73 4.79 7.45 1.20
CA PRO A 73 5.13 8.57 2.05
C PRO A 73 6.32 9.36 1.49
N HIS A 74 6.48 10.60 1.92
CA HIS A 74 7.64 11.44 1.55
C HIS A 74 8.99 10.80 1.95
N THR A 75 9.00 9.92 2.94
CA THR A 75 10.21 9.28 3.48
C THR A 75 10.88 8.30 2.51
N ILE A 76 10.22 7.96 1.40
CA ILE A 76 10.78 7.04 0.42
C ILE A 76 11.97 7.67 -0.33
N THR A 77 13.00 6.88 -0.56
CA THR A 77 14.17 7.31 -1.34
C THR A 77 13.87 7.31 -2.85
N ASP A 78 14.62 8.08 -3.63
CA ASP A 78 14.51 8.08 -5.09
C ASP A 78 14.87 6.73 -5.73
N GLN A 79 15.79 5.99 -5.11
CA GLN A 79 16.17 4.65 -5.55
C GLN A 79 15.02 3.66 -5.38
N GLU A 80 14.37 3.65 -4.20
CA GLU A 80 13.21 2.80 -3.93
C GLU A 80 12.03 3.16 -4.85
N LEU A 81 11.79 4.46 -5.08
CA LEU A 81 10.73 4.89 -5.99
C LEU A 81 11.01 4.46 -7.44
N GLN A 82 12.24 4.60 -7.93
CA GLN A 82 12.59 4.15 -9.27
C GLN A 82 12.47 2.63 -9.41
N HIS A 83 12.87 1.88 -8.37
CA HIS A 83 12.68 0.44 -8.32
C HIS A 83 11.19 0.04 -8.43
N LEU A 84 10.31 0.72 -7.69
CA LEU A 84 8.87 0.49 -7.76
C LEU A 84 8.32 0.78 -9.16
N ARG A 85 8.68 1.91 -9.76
CA ARG A 85 8.24 2.26 -11.12
C ARG A 85 8.71 1.26 -12.18
N ASN A 86 9.89 0.69 -12.03
CA ASN A 86 10.41 -0.32 -12.96
C ASN A 86 9.78 -1.70 -12.78
N SER A 87 9.26 -2.00 -11.58
CA SER A 87 8.74 -3.33 -11.23
C SER A 87 7.22 -3.43 -11.31
N LEU A 88 6.53 -2.29 -11.18
CA LEU A 88 5.07 -2.18 -11.29
C LEU A 88 4.64 -2.05 -12.76
N PRO A 89 3.45 -2.54 -13.12
CA PRO A 89 2.91 -2.33 -14.46
C PRO A 89 2.57 -0.85 -14.69
N ASP A 90 2.72 -0.38 -15.93
CA ASP A 90 2.57 1.04 -16.32
C ASP A 90 1.21 1.66 -15.99
N GLN A 91 0.18 0.82 -15.80
CA GLN A 91 -1.16 1.23 -15.40
C GLN A 91 -1.24 1.75 -13.96
N VAL A 92 -0.25 1.41 -13.11
CA VAL A 92 -0.24 1.79 -11.69
C VAL A 92 0.45 3.13 -11.52
N VAL A 93 -0.31 4.16 -11.15
CA VAL A 93 0.23 5.49 -10.86
C VAL A 93 0.91 5.48 -9.49
N VAL A 94 2.22 5.69 -9.47
CA VAL A 94 3.02 5.76 -8.23
C VAL A 94 3.24 7.21 -7.85
N GLN A 95 2.60 7.64 -6.75
CA GLN A 95 2.65 9.03 -6.29
C GLN A 95 3.16 9.13 -4.84
N ARG A 96 4.01 10.13 -4.60
CA ARG A 96 4.44 10.51 -3.25
C ARG A 96 3.45 11.52 -2.68
N ILE A 97 3.03 11.28 -1.44
CA ILE A 97 2.21 12.20 -0.66
C ILE A 97 3.04 12.67 0.54
N ASP A 98 3.02 13.98 0.78
CA ASP A 98 3.57 14.59 1.98
C ASP A 98 2.44 14.72 3.02
N GLU A 99 2.34 13.73 3.90
CA GLU A 99 1.34 13.68 4.97
C GLU A 99 2.05 13.67 6.32
N ARG A 100 1.59 14.52 7.25
CA ARG A 100 2.26 14.76 8.54
C ARG A 100 1.61 14.03 9.72
N LEU A 101 0.38 13.55 9.57
CA LEU A 101 -0.40 12.97 10.67
C LEU A 101 0.05 11.54 11.03
N SER A 102 0.18 10.65 10.04
CA SER A 102 0.56 9.25 10.28
C SER A 102 0.97 8.52 9.00
N ALA A 103 1.32 7.25 9.15
CA ALA A 103 1.59 6.36 8.03
C ALA A 103 0.32 6.13 7.18
N LEU A 104 0.43 6.32 5.85
CA LEU A 104 -0.70 6.29 4.91
C LEU A 104 -1.52 4.99 5.00
N GLY A 105 -0.87 3.85 5.22
CA GLY A 105 -1.53 2.56 5.34
C GLY A 105 -2.34 2.36 6.63
N ASN A 106 -2.17 3.20 7.65
CA ASN A 106 -3.06 3.22 8.83
C ASN A 106 -4.26 4.15 8.63
N CYS A 107 -4.07 5.24 7.88
CA CYS A 107 -5.11 6.27 7.68
C CYS A 107 -6.04 5.96 6.51
N ILE A 108 -5.61 5.11 5.57
CA ILE A 108 -6.30 4.88 4.30
C ILE A 108 -6.55 3.38 4.13
N ALA A 109 -7.83 3.01 4.09
CA ALA A 109 -8.29 1.69 3.68
C ALA A 109 -9.01 1.81 2.34
N CYS A 110 -8.41 1.30 1.26
CA CYS A 110 -8.95 1.39 -0.09
C CYS A 110 -9.18 0.02 -0.71
N ASN A 111 -10.21 -0.05 -1.54
CA ASN A 111 -10.43 -1.13 -2.50
C ASN A 111 -10.45 -0.53 -3.93
N ASP A 112 -10.93 -1.27 -4.93
CA ASP A 112 -11.00 -0.78 -6.31
C ASP A 112 -12.17 0.20 -6.58
N HIS A 113 -13.09 0.37 -5.63
CA HIS A 113 -14.35 1.12 -5.77
C HIS A 113 -14.53 2.25 -4.76
N VAL A 114 -13.97 2.11 -3.55
CA VAL A 114 -14.18 2.97 -2.38
C VAL A 114 -12.85 3.09 -1.62
N ALA A 115 -12.57 4.27 -1.07
CA ALA A 115 -11.60 4.44 0.02
C ALA A 115 -12.26 5.00 1.26
N LEU A 116 -11.75 4.58 2.41
CA LEU A 116 -12.00 5.17 3.70
C LEU A 116 -10.72 5.88 4.14
N THR A 117 -10.86 7.16 4.46
CA THR A 117 -9.79 8.05 4.90
C THR A 117 -10.08 8.50 6.33
N HIS A 118 -9.03 8.85 7.08
CA HIS A 118 -9.15 9.48 8.38
C HIS A 118 -9.76 10.89 8.25
N THR A 119 -10.63 11.29 9.18
CA THR A 119 -11.36 12.57 9.12
C THR A 119 -10.48 13.80 9.18
N ASP A 120 -9.30 13.66 9.78
CA ASP A 120 -8.36 14.77 9.96
C ASP A 120 -7.41 14.93 8.76
N LEU A 121 -7.57 14.14 7.70
CA LEU A 121 -6.77 14.30 6.49
C LEU A 121 -7.08 15.64 5.80
N ASP A 122 -6.02 16.29 5.33
CA ASP A 122 -6.16 17.53 4.58
C ASP A 122 -6.89 17.27 3.26
N ARG A 123 -7.79 18.20 2.91
CA ARG A 123 -8.58 18.11 1.67
C ARG A 123 -7.70 17.98 0.42
N GLU A 124 -6.54 18.65 0.41
CA GLU A 124 -5.57 18.52 -0.68
C GLU A 124 -5.05 17.08 -0.81
N THR A 125 -4.77 16.42 0.31
CA THR A 125 -4.37 15.01 0.34
C THR A 125 -5.50 14.11 -0.14
N GLU A 126 -6.75 14.36 0.26
CA GLU A 126 -7.91 13.59 -0.21
C GLU A 126 -8.11 13.71 -1.72
N GLU A 127 -7.99 14.92 -2.27
CA GLU A 127 -8.08 15.17 -3.71
C GLU A 127 -6.95 14.45 -4.48
N LEU A 128 -5.73 14.42 -3.95
CA LEU A 128 -4.62 13.65 -4.51
C LEU A 128 -4.87 12.14 -4.46
N ILE A 129 -5.40 11.62 -3.36
CA ILE A 129 -5.76 10.20 -3.22
C ILE A 129 -6.82 9.82 -4.26
N ALA A 130 -7.85 10.64 -4.39
CA ALA A 130 -8.94 10.48 -5.35
C ALA A 130 -8.42 10.44 -6.80
N ASP A 131 -7.49 11.34 -7.13
CA ASP A 131 -6.91 11.43 -8.48
C ASP A 131 -6.02 10.21 -8.78
N VAL A 132 -5.15 9.82 -7.86
CA VAL A 132 -4.22 8.69 -8.06
C VAL A 132 -4.95 7.35 -8.13
N LEU A 133 -5.99 7.14 -7.31
CA LEU A 133 -6.67 5.85 -7.22
C LEU A 133 -7.85 5.71 -8.20
N TRP A 134 -8.52 6.80 -8.59
CA TRP A 134 -9.72 6.78 -9.43
C TRP A 134 -9.79 7.89 -10.50
N GLY A 135 -8.73 8.67 -10.72
CA GLY A 135 -8.71 9.74 -11.73
C GLY A 135 -9.78 10.80 -11.52
N GLY A 136 -10.10 11.13 -10.25
CA GLY A 136 -11.03 12.21 -9.90
C GLY A 136 -12.49 11.78 -9.68
N SER A 137 -12.82 10.48 -9.78
CA SER A 137 -14.17 9.95 -9.52
C SER A 137 -14.32 9.43 -8.08
N PHE A 138 -14.04 10.27 -7.08
CA PHE A 138 -14.11 9.86 -5.68
C PHE A 138 -15.42 10.33 -5.04
N GLN A 139 -16.22 9.37 -4.58
CA GLN A 139 -17.34 9.63 -3.71
C GLN A 139 -16.87 9.29 -2.29
N ALA A 140 -16.37 10.31 -1.59
CA ALA A 140 -16.07 10.22 -0.18
C ALA A 140 -17.39 9.99 0.55
N ASP A 141 -17.75 8.72 0.81
CA ASP A 141 -18.75 8.44 1.81
C ASP A 141 -18.11 8.78 3.15
N ASN A 142 -18.35 10.02 3.61
CA ASN A 142 -18.06 10.54 4.95
C ASN A 142 -18.86 9.80 6.05
N CYS A 143 -19.04 8.49 5.89
CA CYS A 143 -19.85 7.64 6.74
C CYS A 143 -19.07 7.17 7.98
N TRP A 144 -18.28 8.08 8.58
CA TRP A 144 -17.78 7.95 9.96
C TRP A 144 -17.77 9.29 10.71
N GLN A 145 -18.70 10.20 10.39
CA GLN A 145 -19.28 11.07 11.43
C GLN A 145 -20.18 10.22 12.35
N TYR A 146 -19.60 9.27 13.06
CA TYR A 146 -20.20 8.75 14.29
C TYR A 146 -19.13 8.70 15.37
N SER A 147 -19.26 9.69 16.25
CA SER A 147 -18.80 9.75 17.62
C SER A 147 -18.61 8.37 18.26
N CYS A 148 -17.48 8.21 18.95
CA CYS A 148 -17.13 7.31 20.07
C CYS A 148 -15.67 6.89 19.86
N TRP A 149 -14.70 7.57 20.47
CA TRP A 149 -14.51 7.70 21.92
C TRP A 149 -14.16 9.12 22.39
#